data_AF-A0A151T0V0-F1
#
_entry.id   AF-A0A151T0V0-F1
#
_cell.length_a   1.000
_cell.length_b   1.000
_cell.length_c   1.000
_cell.angle_alpha   90.00
_cell.angle_beta   90.00
_cell.angle_gamma   90.00
#
_symmetry.space_group_name_H-M   'P 1'
#
loop_
_entity.id
_entity.type
_entity.pdbx_description
1 polymer ?
#
loop_
_entity_poly.entity_id
_entity_poly.type
_entity_poly.pdbx_seq_one_letter_code
_entity_poly.pdbx_strand_id
1 'polypeptide(L)' 'METPLPQGWKPLHLDRYDGTTDPDEHIDLYATQVNLYTNNDAILCRVFSTSLKGAALNWYTQLPAESIDSFSTLVRRFMA' A
#
# COMPACT_ATOMS: atom_id res chain seq x y z
N MET A 1 16.82 -2.10 9.03
CA MET A 1 15.96 -2.72 10.06
C MET A 1 14.54 -2.58 9.55
N GLU A 2 13.90 -3.67 9.13
CA GLU A 2 12.49 -3.62 8.73
C GLU A 2 11.63 -3.34 9.96
N THR A 3 10.71 -2.38 9.89
CA THR A 3 9.77 -2.12 10.98
C THR A 3 8.82 -3.30 11.10
N PRO A 4 8.69 -3.95 12.28
CA PRO A 4 7.75 -5.05 12.47
C PRO A 4 6.31 -4.52 12.37
N LEU A 5 5.39 -5.40 11.95
CA LEU A 5 3.97 -5.08 11.96
C LEU A 5 3.48 -4.90 13.42
N PRO A 6 2.49 -4.01 13.66
CA PRO A 6 1.93 -3.80 14.99
C PRO A 6 1.32 -5.08 15.58
N GLN A 7 1.35 -5.19 16.91
CA GLN A 7 0.69 -6.29 17.60
C GLN A 7 -0.82 -6.27 17.31
N GLY A 8 -1.37 -7.42 16.92
CA GLY A 8 -2.79 -7.54 16.56
C GLY A 8 -3.12 -7.17 15.11
N TRP A 9 -2.11 -7.01 14.24
CA TRP A 9 -2.30 -6.84 12.80
C TRP A 9 -3.22 -7.92 12.24
N LYS A 10 -4.21 -7.50 11.45
CA LYS A 10 -5.10 -8.40 10.72
C LYS A 10 -4.91 -8.23 9.21
N PRO A 11 -5.17 -9.28 8.42
CA PRO A 11 -5.24 -9.15 6.98
C PRO A 11 -6.23 -8.04 6.60
N LEU A 12 -5.89 -7.28 5.57
CA LEU A 12 -6.77 -6.24 5.05
C LEU A 12 -8.02 -6.90 4.44
N HIS A 13 -9.18 -6.38 4.83
CA HIS A 13 -10.48 -6.81 4.31
C HIS A 13 -10.85 -5.91 3.14
N LEU A 14 -10.05 -5.95 2.08
CA LEU A 14 -10.27 -5.21 0.85
C LEU A 14 -9.91 -6.07 -0.35
N ASP A 15 -10.65 -5.88 -1.44
CA ASP A 15 -10.37 -6.58 -2.68
C ASP A 15 -9.03 -6.13 -3.24
N ARG A 16 -8.24 -7.10 -3.69
CA ARG A 16 -6.96 -6.78 -4.30
C ARG A 16 -7.18 -6.03 -5.61
N TYR A 17 -6.53 -4.88 -5.72
CA TYR A 17 -6.61 -4.00 -6.87
C TYR A 17 -5.72 -4.47 -8.02
N ASP A 18 -6.29 -4.60 -9.22
CA ASP A 18 -5.57 -4.98 -10.45
C ASP A 18 -5.28 -3.82 -11.39
N GLY A 19 -5.79 -2.62 -11.13
CA GLY A 19 -5.70 -1.48 -12.06
C GLY A 19 -6.99 -1.18 -12.82
N THR A 20 -8.09 -1.90 -12.57
CA THR A 20 -9.32 -1.75 -13.37
C THR A 20 -10.43 -0.96 -12.70
N THR A 21 -10.37 -0.78 -11.38
CA THR A 21 -11.34 0.01 -10.60
C THR A 21 -10.78 1.40 -10.31
N ASP A 22 -11.54 2.23 -9.58
CA ASP A 22 -11.10 3.56 -9.18
C ASP A 22 -9.87 3.47 -8.22
N PRO A 23 -8.71 4.07 -8.56
CA PRO A 23 -7.53 4.05 -7.72
C PRO A 23 -7.66 4.93 -6.47
N ASP A 24 -8.42 6.03 -6.52
CA ASP A 24 -8.66 6.90 -5.37
C ASP A 24 -9.50 6.17 -4.33
N GLU A 25 -10.56 5.47 -4.75
CA GLU A 25 -11.38 4.62 -3.86
C GLU A 25 -10.53 3.54 -3.19
N HIS A 26 -9.66 2.87 -3.95
CA HIS A 26 -8.74 1.86 -3.40
C HIS A 26 -7.79 2.44 -2.35
N ILE A 27 -7.19 3.61 -2.63
CA ILE A 27 -6.27 4.28 -1.71
C ILE A 27 -6.99 4.70 -0.43
N ASP A 28 -8.20 5.24 -0.51
CA ASP A 28 -8.97 5.66 0.65
C ASP A 28 -9.33 4.48 1.57
N LEU A 29 -9.85 3.39 0.98
CA LEU A 29 -10.17 2.16 1.71
C LEU A 29 -8.94 1.55 2.36
N TYR A 30 -7.83 1.50 1.62
CA TYR A 30 -6.55 1.01 2.11
C TYR A 30 -6.04 1.85 3.30
N ALA A 31 -5.96 3.17 3.12
CA ALA A 31 -5.45 4.09 4.13
C ALA A 31 -6.32 4.04 5.39
N THR A 32 -7.64 4.02 5.22
CA THR A 32 -8.60 3.88 6.33
C THR A 32 -8.35 2.61 7.14
N GLN A 33 -8.16 1.45 6.51
CA GLN A 33 -7.91 0.20 7.24
C GLN A 33 -6.55 0.16 7.92
N VAL A 34 -5.48 0.58 7.24
CA VAL A 34 -4.13 0.51 7.82
C VAL A 34 -3.94 1.53 8.94
N ASN A 35 -4.53 2.72 8.82
CA ASN A 35 -4.48 3.76 9.85
C ASN A 35 -5.13 3.33 11.18
N LEU A 36 -5.96 2.28 11.20
CA LEU A 36 -6.45 1.68 12.45
C LEU A 36 -5.35 0.99 13.27
N TYR A 37 -4.26 0.58 12.61
CA TYR A 37 -3.15 -0.13 13.23
C TYR A 37 -1.90 0.75 13.36
N THR A 38 -1.62 1.58 12.35
CA THR A 38 -0.41 2.39 12.31
C THR A 38 -0.51 3.54 11.31
N ASN A 39 0.19 4.63 11.61
CA ASN A 39 0.45 5.75 10.71
C ASN A 39 1.91 5.78 10.22
N ASN A 40 2.64 4.66 10.37
CA ASN A 40 4.04 4.59 9.96
C ASN A 40 4.14 4.36 8.45
N ASP A 41 4.73 5.33 7.75
CA ASP A 41 4.92 5.28 6.29
C ASP A 41 5.61 4.00 5.80
N ALA A 42 6.62 3.49 6.52
CA ALA A 42 7.32 2.28 6.10
C ALA A 42 6.40 1.05 6.11
N ILE A 43 5.50 0.97 7.09
CA ILE A 43 4.51 -0.09 7.18
C ILE A 43 3.43 0.12 6.11
N LEU A 44 2.93 1.35 5.95
CA LEU A 44 1.96 1.71 4.92
C LEU A 44 2.47 1.35 3.51
N CYS A 45 3.74 1.63 3.19
CA CYS A 45 4.29 1.27 1.88
C CYS A 45 4.40 -0.25 1.74
N ARG A 46 4.99 -0.93 2.74
CA ARG A 46 5.19 -2.38 2.70
C ARG A 46 3.87 -3.14 2.51
N VAL A 47 2.86 -2.78 3.30
CA VAL A 47 1.56 -3.45 3.29
C VAL A 47 0.79 -3.16 2.01
N PHE A 48 1.03 -2.02 1.36
CA PHE A 48 0.31 -1.63 0.13
C PHE A 48 0.46 -2.70 -0.95
N SER A 49 1.64 -3.30 -1.07
CA SER A 49 1.87 -4.44 -1.98
C SER A 49 0.88 -5.59 -1.80
N THR A 50 0.42 -5.86 -0.57
CA THR A 50 -0.53 -6.95 -0.27
C THR A 50 -1.96 -6.66 -0.73
N SER A 51 -2.26 -5.36 -0.93
CA SER A 51 -3.53 -4.87 -1.47
C SER A 51 -3.61 -4.93 -2.99
N LEU A 52 -2.51 -5.27 -3.67
CA LEU A 52 -2.43 -5.28 -5.14
C LEU A 52 -2.43 -6.71 -5.70
N LYS A 53 -2.86 -6.84 -6.95
CA LYS A 53 -2.71 -8.06 -7.77
C LYS A 53 -2.39 -7.67 -9.22
N GLY A 54 -2.03 -8.66 -10.04
CA GLY A 54 -1.87 -8.48 -11.48
C GLY A 54 -0.90 -7.35 -11.85
N ALA A 55 -1.31 -6.48 -12.78
CA ALA A 55 -0.49 -5.39 -13.31
C ALA A 55 -0.08 -4.38 -12.23
N ALA A 56 -0.97 -4.05 -11.30
CA ALA A 56 -0.67 -3.12 -10.21
C ALA A 56 0.40 -3.66 -9.26
N LEU A 57 0.33 -4.96 -8.90
CA LEU A 57 1.38 -5.60 -8.09
C LEU A 57 2.72 -5.63 -8.84
N ASN A 58 2.69 -5.96 -10.15
CA ASN A 58 3.89 -5.96 -10.97
C ASN A 58 4.54 -4.57 -11.00
N TRP A 59 3.76 -3.50 -11.20
CA TRP A 59 4.26 -2.13 -11.10
C TRP A 59 4.96 -1.86 -9.75
N TYR A 60 4.34 -2.27 -8.64
CA TYR A 60 4.92 -2.05 -7.31
C TYR A 60 6.27 -2.77 -7.15
N THR A 61 6.38 -4.02 -7.62
CA THR A 61 7.63 -4.79 -7.55
C THR A 61 8.74 -4.27 -8.45
N GLN A 62 8.41 -3.48 -9.48
CA GLN A 62 9.37 -2.87 -10.38
C GLN A 62 9.89 -1.51 -9.89
N LEU A 63 9.35 -0.99 -8.79
CA LEU A 63 9.84 0.25 -8.20
C LEU A 63 11.30 0.09 -7.74
N PRO A 64 12.18 1.07 -8.03
CA PRO A 64 13.55 1.01 -7.54
C PRO A 64 13.58 0.97 -6.01
N ALA A 65 14.54 0.23 -5.45
CA ALA A 65 14.79 0.23 -4.02
C ALA A 65 14.98 1.66 -3.51
N GLU A 66 14.46 1.97 -2.32
CA GLU A 66 14.54 3.29 -1.67
C GLU A 66 13.89 4.43 -2.47
N SER A 67 13.13 4.14 -3.54
CA SER A 67 12.47 5.18 -4.33
C SER A 67 11.15 5.66 -3.76
N ILE A 68 10.65 5.01 -2.70
CA ILE A 68 9.49 5.42 -1.92
C ILE A 68 9.97 5.74 -0.50
N ASP A 69 9.99 7.03 -0.18
CA ASP A 69 10.35 7.57 1.12
C ASP A 69 9.14 7.68 2.07
N SER A 70 7.94 7.77 1.52
CA SER A 70 6.69 8.01 2.26
C SER A 70 5.48 7.44 1.51
N PHE A 71 4.39 7.17 2.24
CA PHE A 71 3.15 6.71 1.62
C PHE A 71 2.57 7.76 0.65
N SER A 72 2.76 9.04 0.94
CA SER A 72 2.42 10.15 0.04
C SER A 72 3.13 10.05 -1.31
N THR A 73 4.45 9.77 -1.31
CA THR A 73 5.22 9.56 -2.55
C THR A 73 4.73 8.33 -3.32
N LEU A 74 4.38 7.25 -2.60
CA LEU A 74 3.80 6.05 -3.18
C LEU A 74 2.50 6.37 -3.92
N VAL A 75 1.55 7.02 -3.23
CA VAL A 75 0.24 7.38 -3.77
C VAL A 75 0.38 8.27 -5.00
N ARG A 76 1.25 9.28 -4.94
CA ARG A 76 1.50 10.16 -6.09
C ARG A 76 2.03 9.41 -7.32
N ARG A 77 2.88 8.40 -7.13
CA ARG A 77 3.39 7.58 -8.24
C ARG A 77 2.38 6.58 -8.75
N PHE A 78 1.51 6.08 -7.87
CA PHE A 78 0.48 5.12 -8.22
C PHE A 78 -0.64 5.74 -9.07
N MET A 79 -0.93 7.02 -8.84
CA MET A 79 -1.94 7.78 -9.58
C MET A 79 -1.39 8.52 -10.82
N ALA A 80 -0.08 8.45 -11.08
CA ALA A 80 0.58 9.15 -12.19
C ALA A 80 0.59 8.29 -13.46
#